data_AF-A0A5S4YS17-F1
#
_entry.id   AF-A0A5S4YS17-F1
#
_cell.length_a   1.000
_cell.length_b   1.000
_cell.length_c   1.000
_cell.angle_alpha   90.00
_cell.angle_beta   90.00
_cell.angle_gamma   90.00
#
_symmetry.space_group_name_H-M   'P 1'
#
loop_
_entity.id
_entity.type
_entity.pdbx_description
1 polymer ?
#
loop_
_entity_poly.entity_id
_entity_poly.type
_entity_poly.pdbx_seq_one_letter_code
_entity_poly.pdbx_strand_id
1 'polypeptide(L)'
;MLLGGDNSRSAVDDRRQARELALLICKSEEAITAFLSYCDVAARDLLMPYGDVVMVLSIVLRIRRTLDGAEIDRIIWDVETRKALAAERRRRAEWRKCELAAERFRAECDPLDAATPRSRPDAVR
;
A
#
# COMPACT_ATOMS: atom_id res chain seq x y z
N MET A 1 13.73 -2.89 19.21
CA MET A 1 12.80 -4.03 18.99
C MET A 1 11.50 -3.75 19.73
N LEU A 2 10.45 -3.30 19.02
CA LEU A 2 9.14 -2.96 19.62
C LEU A 2 8.13 -4.13 19.62
N LEU A 3 8.49 -5.25 19.01
CA LEU A 3 7.76 -6.50 19.08
C LEU A 3 8.56 -7.44 19.97
N GLY A 4 8.22 -7.44 21.26
CA GLY A 4 8.85 -8.30 22.26
C GLY A 4 8.83 -9.76 21.79
N GLY A 5 9.95 -10.43 22.03
CA GLY A 5 10.21 -11.79 21.59
C GLY A 5 9.15 -12.80 22.04
N ASP A 6 8.94 -13.75 21.12
CA ASP A 6 8.49 -15.12 21.36
C ASP A 6 7.56 -15.35 22.55
N ASN A 7 6.43 -14.65 22.54
CA ASN A 7 5.23 -15.21 23.12
C ASN A 7 4.40 -15.75 21.96
N SER A 8 4.79 -16.93 21.50
CA SER A 8 3.88 -17.91 20.90
C SER A 8 2.77 -18.25 21.92
N ARG A 9 1.97 -17.27 22.35
CA ARG A 9 0.67 -17.51 22.96
C ARG A 9 -0.05 -18.37 21.95
N SER A 10 -0.21 -19.63 22.31
CA SER A 10 -0.34 -20.67 21.31
C SER A 10 -1.63 -20.43 20.52
N ALA A 11 -1.53 -20.17 19.23
CA ALA A 11 -2.66 -20.18 18.30
C ALA A 11 -3.20 -21.63 18.11
N VAL A 12 -3.02 -22.49 19.12
CA VAL A 12 -3.42 -23.91 19.10
C VAL A 12 -4.93 -24.01 19.02
N ASP A 13 -5.65 -23.18 19.77
CA ASP A 13 -7.11 -23.19 19.70
C ASP A 13 -7.60 -22.67 18.34
N ASP A 14 -7.01 -21.58 17.83
CA ASP A 14 -7.32 -21.05 16.50
C ASP A 14 -7.05 -22.10 15.40
N ARG A 15 -5.93 -22.83 15.49
CA ARG A 15 -5.57 -23.91 14.55
C ARG A 15 -6.53 -25.09 14.67
N ARG A 16 -6.92 -25.47 15.89
CA ARG A 16 -7.92 -26.52 16.14
C ARG A 16 -9.25 -26.12 15.51
N GLN A 17 -9.72 -24.90 15.77
CA GLN A 17 -10.98 -24.39 15.25
C GLN A 17 -10.96 -24.26 13.73
N ALA A 18 -9.87 -23.74 13.14
CA ALA A 18 -9.71 -23.67 11.69
C ALA A 18 -9.82 -25.06 11.05
N ARG A 19 -9.22 -26.08 11.68
CA ARG A 19 -9.33 -27.47 11.23
C ARG A 19 -10.75 -28.01 11.35
N GLU A 20 -11.45 -27.73 12.45
CA GLU A 20 -12.85 -28.10 12.63
C GLU A 20 -13.76 -27.49 11.56
N LEU A 21 -13.53 -26.23 11.21
CA LEU A 21 -14.23 -25.58 10.11
C LEU A 21 -13.90 -26.21 8.75
N ALA A 22 -12.63 -26.54 8.51
CA ALA A 22 -12.20 -27.19 7.27
C ALA A 22 -12.88 -28.56 7.07
N LEU A 23 -13.12 -29.33 8.14
CA LEU A 23 -13.81 -30.63 8.09
C LEU A 23 -15.26 -30.55 7.57
N LEU A 24 -15.90 -29.38 7.70
CA LEU A 24 -17.25 -29.17 7.15
C LEU A 24 -17.24 -29.30 5.62
N ILE A 25 -16.16 -28.86 4.98
CA ILE A 25 -16.01 -28.74 3.52
C ILE A 25 -15.20 -29.92 2.96
N CYS A 26 -14.02 -30.18 3.53
CA CYS A 26 -13.07 -31.20 3.06
C CYS A 26 -13.34 -32.56 3.73
N LYS A 27 -13.13 -33.66 2.98
CA LYS A 27 -13.42 -35.04 3.44
C LYS A 27 -12.19 -35.94 3.57
N SER A 28 -11.00 -35.47 3.20
CA SER A 28 -9.72 -36.17 3.40
C SER A 28 -8.70 -35.26 4.09
N GLU A 29 -7.71 -35.85 4.76
CA GLU A 29 -6.65 -35.11 5.46
C GLU A 29 -5.78 -34.28 4.51
N GLU A 30 -5.53 -34.79 3.30
CA GLU A 30 -4.80 -34.07 2.25
C GLU A 30 -5.56 -32.81 1.83
N ALA A 31 -6.88 -32.94 1.62
CA ALA A 31 -7.73 -31.80 1.25
C ALA A 31 -7.81 -30.76 2.38
N ILE A 32 -7.92 -31.18 3.64
CA ILE A 32 -7.92 -30.28 4.80
C ILE A 32 -6.60 -29.50 4.87
N THR A 33 -5.47 -30.20 4.73
CA THR A 33 -4.14 -29.58 4.79
C THR A 33 -3.92 -28.58 3.66
N ALA A 34 -4.31 -28.94 2.44
CA ALA A 34 -4.22 -28.05 1.28
C ALA A 34 -5.12 -26.82 1.44
N PHE A 35 -6.35 -27.00 1.94
CA PHE A 35 -7.30 -25.92 2.18
C PHE A 35 -6.78 -24.93 3.23
N LEU A 36 -6.30 -25.44 4.38
CA LEU A 36 -5.72 -24.58 5.42
C LEU A 36 -4.50 -23.82 4.90
N SER A 37 -3.62 -24.49 4.16
CA SER A 37 -2.44 -23.85 3.55
C SER A 37 -2.83 -22.71 2.60
N TYR A 38 -3.88 -22.92 1.80
CA TYR A 38 -4.43 -21.88 0.94
C TYR A 38 -4.98 -20.70 1.74
N CYS A 39 -5.79 -20.95 2.78
CA CYS A 39 -6.32 -19.90 3.66
C CYS A 39 -5.21 -19.09 4.33
N ASP A 40 -4.12 -19.76 4.71
CA ASP A 40 -2.94 -19.16 5.32
C ASP A 40 -2.24 -18.16 4.38
N VAL A 41 -2.12 -18.51 3.09
CA VAL A 41 -1.61 -17.61 2.05
C VAL A 41 -2.59 -16.46 1.81
N ALA A 42 -3.89 -16.77 1.65
CA ALA A 42 -4.92 -15.76 1.41
C ALA A 42 -5.00 -14.73 2.55
N ALA A 43 -4.88 -15.16 3.80
CA ALA A 43 -4.87 -14.26 4.96
C ALA A 43 -3.62 -13.37 4.97
N ARG A 44 -2.45 -13.91 4.62
CA ARG A 44 -1.22 -13.12 4.48
C ARG A 44 -1.34 -12.08 3.37
N ASP A 45 -1.84 -12.48 2.21
CA ASP A 45 -2.01 -11.58 1.06
C ASP A 45 -3.04 -10.49 1.34
N LEU A 46 -4.12 -10.82 2.07
CA LEU A 46 -5.12 -9.85 2.50
C LEU A 46 -4.53 -8.79 3.44
N LEU A 47 -3.67 -9.20 4.39
CA LEU A 47 -3.11 -8.31 5.40
C LEU A 47 -1.85 -7.54 4.92
N MET A 48 -1.12 -8.07 3.95
CA MET A 48 0.17 -7.53 3.50
C MET A 48 0.10 -6.04 3.10
N PRO A 49 -0.91 -5.55 2.34
CA PRO A 49 -1.01 -4.13 1.98
C PRO A 49 -1.25 -3.19 3.16
N TYR A 50 -1.71 -3.72 4.30
CA TYR A 50 -2.14 -2.98 5.48
C TYR A 50 -1.21 -3.21 6.68
N GLY A 51 0.03 -3.66 6.46
CA GLY A 51 0.97 -3.94 7.55
C GLY A 51 1.23 -2.74 8.48
N ASP A 52 1.18 -1.51 7.94
CA ASP A 52 1.28 -0.28 8.72
C ASP A 52 0.04 -0.04 9.61
N VAL A 53 -1.17 -0.26 9.08
CA VAL A 53 -2.42 -0.22 9.83
C VAL A 53 -2.40 -1.23 10.98
N VAL A 54 -2.03 -2.49 10.69
CA VAL A 54 -1.93 -3.56 11.71
C VAL A 54 -0.91 -3.22 12.79
N MET A 55 0.22 -2.61 12.41
CA MET A 55 1.22 -2.15 13.37
C MET A 55 0.69 -1.06 14.29
N VAL A 56 0.02 -0.04 13.74
CA VAL A 56 -0.59 1.04 14.53
C VAL A 56 -1.67 0.47 15.46
N LEU A 57 -2.57 -0.37 14.96
CA LEU A 57 -3.58 -1.04 15.77
C LEU A 57 -2.94 -1.83 16.93
N SER A 58 -1.88 -2.59 16.66
CA SER A 58 -1.17 -3.37 17.68
C SER A 58 -0.57 -2.49 18.77
N ILE A 59 0.01 -1.34 18.39
CA ILE A 59 0.57 -0.38 19.34
C ILE A 59 -0.53 0.24 20.19
N VAL A 60 -1.60 0.74 19.56
CA VAL A 60 -2.70 1.39 20.28
C VAL A 60 -3.40 0.40 21.20
N LEU A 61 -3.68 -0.82 20.73
CA LEU A 61 -4.29 -1.87 21.54
C LEU A 61 -3.40 -2.27 22.72
N ARG A 62 -2.07 -2.34 22.53
CA ARG A 62 -1.13 -2.62 23.63
C ARG A 62 -1.18 -1.56 24.73
N ILE A 63 -1.37 -0.29 24.35
CA ILE A 63 -1.47 0.84 25.29
C ILE A 63 -2.83 0.85 25.98
N ARG A 64 -3.91 0.81 25.19
CA ARG A 64 -5.29 0.99 25.68
C ARG A 64 -5.93 -0.27 26.24
N ARG A 65 -5.31 -1.44 26.00
CA ARG A 65 -5.74 -2.79 26.39
C ARG A 65 -7.02 -3.30 25.71
N THR A 66 -7.95 -2.41 25.38
CA THR A 66 -9.17 -2.70 24.64
C THR A 66 -9.39 -1.65 23.57
N LEU A 67 -9.98 -2.08 22.46
CA LEU A 67 -10.53 -1.20 21.44
C LEU A 67 -11.90 -1.72 21.07
N ASP A 68 -12.87 -0.81 20.96
CA ASP A 68 -14.15 -1.15 20.33
C ASP A 68 -14.06 -1.04 18.79
N GLY A 69 -15.12 -1.48 18.10
CA GLY A 69 -15.16 -1.45 16.63
C GLY A 69 -15.01 -0.05 16.04
N ALA A 70 -15.62 0.97 16.66
CA ALA A 70 -15.55 2.34 16.19
C ALA A 70 -14.17 2.97 16.42
N GLU A 71 -13.46 2.55 17.46
CA GLU A 71 -12.06 2.91 17.70
C GLU A 71 -11.13 2.28 16.65
N ILE A 72 -11.36 1.02 16.30
CA ILE A 72 -10.62 0.34 15.22
C ILE A 72 -10.85 1.05 13.89
N ASP A 73 -12.10 1.29 13.51
CA ASP A 73 -12.45 1.95 12.24
C ASP A 73 -11.82 3.34 12.12
N ARG A 74 -11.82 4.11 13.20
CA ARG A 74 -11.17 5.43 13.24
C ARG A 74 -9.66 5.33 13.01
N ILE A 75 -8.99 4.36 13.63
CA ILE A 75 -7.56 4.16 13.44
C ILE A 75 -7.25 3.79 11.98
N ILE A 76 -8.03 2.89 11.38
CA ILE A 76 -7.87 2.50 9.97
C ILE A 76 -8.05 3.74 9.08
N TRP A 77 -9.14 4.49 9.28
CA TRP A 77 -9.45 5.69 8.51
C TRP A 77 -8.34 6.76 8.62
N ASP A 78 -7.83 7.02 9.83
CA ASP A 78 -6.76 7.99 10.06
C ASP A 78 -5.47 7.60 9.33
N VAL A 79 -5.09 6.32 9.41
CA VAL A 79 -3.86 5.82 8.78
C VAL A 79 -3.97 5.91 7.25
N GLU A 80 -5.07 5.42 6.67
CA GLU A 80 -5.30 5.45 5.22
C GLU A 80 -5.41 6.88 4.69
N THR A 81 -6.06 7.78 5.42
CA THR A 81 -6.13 9.20 5.05
C THR A 81 -4.74 9.84 5.03
N ARG A 82 -3.88 9.53 6.02
CA ARG A 82 -2.50 10.04 6.06
C ARG A 82 -1.64 9.48 4.93
N LYS A 83 -1.80 8.20 4.58
CA LYS A 83 -1.12 7.56 3.43
C LYS A 83 -1.50 8.25 2.13
N ALA A 84 -2.80 8.42 1.89
CA ALA A 84 -3.32 9.10 0.71
C ALA A 84 -2.80 10.53 0.60
N LEU A 85 -2.80 11.27 1.72
CA LEU A 85 -2.26 12.62 1.76
C LEU A 85 -0.74 12.66 1.47
N ALA A 86 0.03 11.73 2.01
CA ALA A 86 1.47 11.64 1.76
C ALA A 86 1.77 11.30 0.29
N ALA A 87 1.03 10.35 -0.29
CA ALA A 87 1.15 9.99 -1.70
C ALA A 87 0.81 11.18 -2.61
N GLU A 88 -0.25 11.93 -2.31
CA GLU A 88 -0.62 13.13 -3.06
C GLU A 88 0.46 14.22 -2.96
N ARG A 89 0.96 14.50 -1.76
CA ARG A 89 2.05 15.46 -1.56
C ARG A 89 3.28 15.10 -2.40
N ARG A 90 3.62 13.80 -2.44
CA ARG A 90 4.74 13.31 -3.26
C ARG A 90 4.48 13.51 -4.74
N ARG A 91 3.30 13.11 -5.25
CA ARG A 91 2.92 13.28 -6.65
C ARG A 91 2.99 14.76 -7.08
N ARG A 92 2.49 15.67 -6.25
CA ARG A 92 2.57 17.12 -6.51
C ARG A 92 4.01 17.63 -6.54
N ALA A 93 4.86 17.14 -5.64
CA ALA A 93 6.27 17.52 -5.63
C ALA A 93 7.00 17.02 -6.90
N GLU A 94 6.70 15.81 -7.35
CA GLU A 94 7.22 15.25 -8.59
C GLU A 94 6.74 16.05 -9.81
N TRP A 95 5.43 16.35 -9.87
CA TRP A 95 4.84 17.19 -10.92
C TRP A 95 5.54 18.56 -11.01
N ARG A 96 5.71 19.24 -9.88
CA ARG A 96 6.38 20.54 -9.83
C ARG A 96 7.83 20.48 -10.33
N LYS A 97 8.54 19.38 -10.09
CA LYS A 97 9.89 19.19 -10.66
C LYS A 97 9.85 19.06 -12.18
N CYS A 98 8.88 18.34 -12.72
CA CYS A 98 8.69 18.22 -14.17
C CYS A 98 8.34 19.56 -14.82
N GLU A 99 7.46 20.36 -14.21
CA GLU A 99 7.12 21.71 -14.70
C GLU A 99 8.36 22.60 -14.78
N LEU A 100 9.15 22.65 -13.70
CA LEU A 100 10.39 23.43 -13.67
C LEU A 100 11.42 22.94 -14.71
N ALA A 101 11.51 21.63 -14.94
CA ALA A 101 12.38 21.08 -15.97
C ALA A 101 11.92 21.47 -17.39
N ALA A 102 10.61 21.43 -17.65
CA ALA A 102 10.03 21.83 -18.93
C ALA A 102 10.17 23.34 -19.18
N GLU A 103 10.05 24.17 -18.14
CA GLU A 103 10.34 25.60 -18.23
C GLU A 103 11.80 25.88 -18.58
N ARG A 104 12.74 25.20 -17.92
CA ARG A 104 14.17 25.30 -18.24
C ARG A 104 14.47 24.88 -19.67
N PHE A 105 13.93 23.74 -20.10
CA PHE A 105 14.11 23.25 -21.47
C PHE A 105 13.59 24.25 -22.50
N ARG A 106 12.39 24.81 -22.31
CA ARG A 106 11.85 25.86 -23.20
C ARG A 106 12.78 27.08 -23.27
N ALA A 107 13.25 27.57 -22.12
CA ALA A 107 14.18 28.69 -22.08
C ALA A 107 15.53 28.40 -22.77
N GLU A 108 15.99 27.14 -22.79
CA GLU A 108 17.19 26.71 -23.53
C GLU A 108 16.92 26.60 -25.05
N CYS A 109 15.70 26.26 -25.46
CA CYS A 109 15.31 26.14 -26.88
C CYS A 109 14.96 27.49 -27.54
N ASP A 110 14.35 28.43 -26.82
CA ASP A 110 13.93 29.72 -27.38
C ASP A 110 15.06 30.50 -28.10
N PRO A 111 16.32 30.52 -27.61
CA PRO A 111 17.45 31.12 -28.33
C PRO A 111 17.85 30.39 -29.61
N LEU A 112 17.64 29.07 -29.69
CA LEU A 112 17.98 28.24 -30.85
C LEU A 112 16.97 28.38 -31.99
N ASP A 113 15.68 28.54 -31.66
CA ASP A 113 14.64 28.79 -32.65
C ASP A 113 14.73 30.20 -33.27
N ALA A 114 15.21 31.19 -32.50
CA ALA A 114 15.45 32.55 -33.01
C ALA A 114 16.61 32.65 -34.02
N ALA A 115 17.55 31.69 -34.00
CA ALA A 115 18.71 31.65 -34.90
C ALA A 115 18.44 30.94 -36.24
N THR A 116 17.27 30.30 -36.40
CA THR A 116 16.94 29.58 -37.65
C THR A 116 16.29 30.55 -38.64
N PRO A 117 16.93 30.89 -39.78
CA PRO A 117 16.30 31.75 -40.77
C PRO A 117 15.13 30.99 -41.40
N ARG A 118 13.92 31.51 -41.26
CA ARG A 118 12.76 31.05 -42.03
C ARG A 118 13.04 31.29 -43.51
N SER A 119 13.50 30.26 -44.22
CA SER A 119 13.60 30.28 -45.68
C SER A 119 12.23 30.67 -46.25
N ARG A 120 12.17 31.83 -46.92
CA ARG A 120 10.98 32.29 -47.64
C ARG A 120 10.61 31.25 -48.70
N PRO A 121 9.33 30.88 -48.87
CA PRO A 121 8.92 30.07 -50.00
C PRO A 121 9.14 30.89 -51.28
N ASP A 122 9.86 30.31 -52.24
CA ASP A 122 10.13 30.89 -53.56
C ASP A 122 8.80 31.23 -54.26
N ALA A 123 8.63 32.51 -54.59
CA ALA A 123 7.55 32.96 -55.44
C ALA A 123 7.89 32.58 -56.90
N VAL A 124 7.32 31.47 -57.36
CA VAL A 124 7.37 31.06 -58.77
C VAL A 124 6.43 31.95 -59.58
N ARG A 125 6.97 32.59 -60.62
CA ARG A 125 6.26 33.37 -61.65
C ARG A 125 5.61 32.47 -62.69
#